data_AF-A0A923ESR3-F1
#
_entry.id   AF-A0A923ESR3-F1
#
_cell.length_a   1.000
_cell.length_b   1.000
_cell.length_c   1.000
_cell.angle_alpha   90.00
_cell.angle_beta   90.00
_cell.angle_gamma   90.00
#
_symmetry.space_group_name_H-M   'P 1'
#
loop_
_entity.id
_entity.type
_entity.pdbx_description
1 polymer ?
#
loop_
_entity_poly.entity_id
_entity_poly.type
_entity_poly.pdbx_seq_one_letter_code
_entity_poly.pdbx_strand_id
1 'polypeptide(L)'
;MIVVGQDVARPRRLVAVALTETESARAGGVLAELSGGAGETDLLVVRTDPAGPLRLVEPADAEDYPGDDPASDPGDAPVAMPVDRDRVPVRLHRLGLRWTVREADEPDLVAALSELVGFDPDDGTYCVAPASTAPAADPEIEVVRRAVRRVARVYGLPVLPYRAPLGPRPGAGPGHGTLTDPGAARAIG
;
A
#
# COMPACT_ATOMS: atom_id res chain seq x y z
N MET A 1 23.61 22.99 25.96
CA MET A 1 22.15 22.97 26.23
C MET A 1 21.52 22.09 25.16
N ILE A 2 21.28 20.81 25.47
CA ILE A 2 20.68 19.84 24.54
C ILE A 2 19.25 19.64 25.05
N VAL A 3 18.27 20.03 24.24
CA VAL A 3 16.86 19.80 24.54
C VAL A 3 16.58 18.32 24.29
N VAL A 4 16.51 17.57 25.38
CA VAL A 4 15.95 16.23 25.47
C VAL A 4 14.44 16.40 25.64
N GLY A 5 13.63 15.75 24.79
CA GLY A 5 12.17 15.68 24.97
C GLY A 5 11.36 16.22 23.79
N GLN A 6 11.42 15.56 22.64
CA GLN A 6 10.25 15.48 21.77
C GLN A 6 9.72 14.07 21.97
N ASP A 7 8.81 13.93 22.94
CA ASP A 7 7.89 12.80 22.98
C ASP A 7 7.05 12.96 21.69
N VAL A 8 7.48 12.32 20.61
CA VAL A 8 6.73 12.35 19.35
C VAL A 8 5.43 11.64 19.66
N ALA A 9 4.37 12.41 19.88
CA ALA A 9 3.07 11.88 20.24
C ALA A 9 2.75 10.74 19.26
N ARG A 10 2.50 9.54 19.81
CA ARG A 10 2.15 8.39 18.97
C ARG A 10 0.94 8.75 18.11
N PRO A 11 0.94 8.41 16.81
CA PRO A 11 -0.21 8.66 15.96
C PRO A 11 -1.45 8.03 16.61
N ARG A 12 -2.60 8.70 16.54
CA ARG A 12 -3.90 8.12 16.92
C ARG A 12 -4.61 7.53 15.71
N ARG A 13 -4.31 8.08 14.53
CA ARG A 13 -4.85 7.68 13.25
C ARG A 13 -3.77 7.74 12.17
N LEU A 14 -3.70 6.70 11.37
CA LEU A 14 -2.85 6.67 10.17
C LEU A 14 -3.71 6.71 8.90
N VAL A 15 -3.34 7.57 7.96
CA VAL A 15 -3.82 7.55 6.57
C VAL A 15 -2.65 7.10 5.70
N ALA A 16 -2.64 5.83 5.33
CA ALA A 16 -1.57 5.17 4.61
C ALA A 16 -1.93 4.93 3.14
N VAL A 17 -0.91 4.80 2.29
CA VAL A 17 -1.08 4.53 0.86
C VAL A 17 -0.20 3.36 0.44
N ALA A 18 -0.80 2.32 -0.12
CA ALA A 18 -0.11 1.24 -0.81
C ALA A 18 -0.28 1.39 -2.32
N LEU A 19 0.80 1.21 -3.08
CA LEU A 19 0.74 1.30 -4.54
C LEU A 19 -0.14 0.19 -5.11
N THR A 20 -0.04 -1.03 -4.56
CA THR A 20 -0.75 -2.20 -5.12
C THR A 20 -1.49 -3.05 -4.08
N GLU A 21 -2.44 -3.88 -4.54
CA GLU A 21 -3.13 -4.88 -3.70
C GLU A 21 -2.15 -5.90 -3.08
N THR A 22 -1.15 -6.33 -3.85
CA THR A 22 -0.14 -7.26 -3.31
C THR A 22 0.74 -6.56 -2.27
N GLU A 23 0.99 -5.26 -2.42
CA GLU A 23 1.70 -4.46 -1.42
C GLU A 23 0.85 -4.28 -0.15
N SER A 24 -0.43 -3.96 -0.27
CA SER A 24 -1.31 -3.71 0.88
C SER A 24 -1.43 -4.93 1.79
N ALA A 25 -1.56 -6.13 1.21
CA ALA A 25 -1.57 -7.40 1.95
C ALA A 25 -0.29 -7.63 2.76
N ARG A 26 0.85 -7.13 2.27
CA ARG A 26 2.16 -7.22 2.96
C ARG A 26 2.39 -6.08 3.95
N ALA A 27 1.87 -4.89 3.65
CA ALA A 27 2.06 -3.70 4.45
C ALA A 27 1.28 -3.75 5.76
N GLY A 28 0.20 -4.52 5.85
CA GLY A 28 -0.68 -4.58 7.03
C GLY A 28 0.05 -4.78 8.36
N GLY A 29 1.08 -5.65 8.41
CA GLY A 29 1.87 -5.85 9.62
C GLY A 29 2.74 -4.63 10.00
N VAL A 30 3.47 -4.08 9.03
CA VAL A 30 4.33 -2.90 9.24
C VAL A 30 3.49 -1.65 9.56
N LEU A 31 2.33 -1.50 8.93
CA LEU A 31 1.40 -0.40 9.19
C LEU A 31 0.76 -0.52 10.58
N ALA A 32 0.41 -1.73 11.02
CA ALA A 32 -0.05 -1.99 12.39
C ALA A 32 1.05 -1.76 13.44
N GLU A 33 2.31 -2.03 13.11
CA GLU A 33 3.45 -1.68 13.98
C GLU A 33 3.67 -0.16 14.05
N LEU A 34 3.56 0.53 12.90
CA LEU A 34 3.71 1.99 12.81
C LEU A 34 2.59 2.75 13.50
N SER A 35 1.37 2.21 13.45
CA SER A 35 0.26 2.73 14.23
C SER A 35 0.58 2.57 15.72
N GLY A 36 1.38 1.56 16.11
CA GLY A 36 1.38 1.06 17.47
C GLY A 36 -0.06 0.72 17.88
N GLY A 37 -0.36 0.65 19.16
CA GLY A 37 -1.75 0.54 19.63
C GLY A 37 -2.67 1.73 19.29
N ALA A 38 -2.35 2.57 18.29
CA ALA A 38 -3.27 3.58 17.77
C ALA A 38 -4.58 2.94 17.32
N GLY A 39 -5.68 3.66 17.55
CA GLY A 39 -7.02 3.10 17.43
C GLY A 39 -7.42 2.76 16.00
N GLU A 40 -6.88 3.47 14.99
CA GLU A 40 -7.41 3.40 13.62
C GLU A 40 -6.33 3.57 12.54
N THR A 41 -6.43 2.79 11.45
CA THR A 41 -5.61 2.94 10.23
C THR A 41 -6.50 2.84 9.00
N ASP A 42 -6.49 3.87 8.16
CA ASP A 42 -7.09 3.86 6.82
C ASP A 42 -5.99 3.65 5.78
N LEU A 43 -6.11 2.62 4.95
CA LEU A 43 -5.14 2.29 3.91
C LEU A 43 -5.77 2.41 2.52
N LEU A 44 -5.29 3.36 1.73
CA LEU A 44 -5.65 3.53 0.32
C LEU A 44 -4.79 2.61 -0.56
N VAL A 45 -5.44 1.75 -1.34
CA VAL A 45 -4.81 0.95 -2.40
C VAL A 45 -5.00 1.67 -3.74
N VAL A 46 -3.89 2.05 -4.36
CA VAL A 46 -3.90 2.90 -5.56
C VAL A 46 -4.35 2.15 -6.81
N ARG A 47 -3.70 1.02 -7.12
CA ARG A 47 -4.01 0.22 -8.31
C ARG A 47 -4.16 -1.27 -8.01
N THR A 48 -4.92 -1.96 -8.85
CA THR A 48 -5.06 -3.42 -8.81
C THR A 48 -3.90 -4.10 -9.53
N ASP A 49 -3.49 -5.27 -9.04
CA ASP A 49 -2.47 -6.11 -9.68
C ASP A 49 -3.11 -7.26 -10.49
N PRO A 50 -2.53 -7.63 -11.65
CA PRO A 50 -1.47 -6.93 -12.36
C PRO A 50 -1.98 -5.64 -12.99
N ALA A 51 -1.10 -4.65 -13.15
CA ALA A 51 -1.44 -3.48 -13.95
C ALA A 51 -1.76 -3.91 -15.39
N GLY A 52 -2.94 -3.54 -15.88
CA GLY A 52 -3.30 -3.71 -17.27
C GLY A 52 -2.48 -2.80 -18.19
N PRO A 53 -2.48 -3.07 -19.51
CA PRO A 53 -1.89 -2.16 -20.48
C PRO A 53 -2.54 -0.77 -20.35
N LEU A 54 -1.76 0.29 -20.62
CA LEU A 54 -2.27 1.66 -20.66
C LEU A 54 -3.47 1.74 -21.61
N ARG A 55 -4.68 1.77 -21.05
CA ARG A 55 -5.89 2.11 -21.79
C ARG A 55 -6.13 3.59 -21.55
N LEU A 56 -6.08 4.39 -22.62
CA LEU A 56 -6.69 5.72 -22.57
C LEU A 56 -8.16 5.50 -22.27
N VAL A 57 -8.65 6.10 -21.18
CA VAL A 57 -10.08 6.10 -20.88
C VAL A 57 -10.73 6.90 -21.99
N GLU A 58 -11.40 6.21 -22.90
CA GLU A 58 -12.19 6.85 -23.94
C GLU A 58 -13.56 7.21 -23.36
N PRO A 59 -14.25 8.25 -23.86
CA PRO A 59 -15.60 8.59 -23.40
C PRO A 59 -16.59 7.41 -23.40
N ALA A 60 -16.37 6.41 -24.25
CA ALA A 60 -17.15 5.17 -24.31
C ALA A 60 -16.98 4.24 -23.09
N ASP A 61 -15.93 4.42 -22.28
CA ASP A 61 -15.67 3.63 -21.07
C ASP A 61 -16.48 4.14 -19.86
N ALA A 62 -17.14 5.31 -19.97
CA ALA A 62 -17.99 5.87 -18.92
C ALA A 62 -19.41 5.26 -18.86
N GLU A 63 -19.78 4.45 -19.85
CA GLU A 63 -21.14 3.88 -20.01
C GLU A 63 -21.34 2.57 -19.23
N ASP A 64 -20.29 2.00 -18.64
CA ASP A 64 -20.34 0.68 -17.98
C ASP A 64 -20.60 0.82 -16.47
N TYR A 65 -21.62 1.62 -16.10
CA TYR A 65 -22.23 1.53 -14.77
C TYR A 65 -23.02 0.21 -14.74
N PRO A 66 -22.59 -0.84 -13.99
CA PRO A 66 -23.45 -1.99 -13.80
C PRO A 66 -24.72 -1.51 -13.13
N GLY A 67 -25.84 -1.64 -13.85
CA GLY A 67 -27.15 -1.40 -13.27
C GLY A 67 -27.30 -2.25 -12.02
N ASP A 68 -27.76 -1.63 -10.94
CA ASP A 68 -28.21 -2.30 -9.72
C ASP A 68 -29.18 -3.42 -10.08
N ASP A 69 -28.67 -4.65 -10.14
CA ASP A 69 -29.50 -5.85 -10.21
C ASP A 69 -29.55 -6.43 -8.79
N PRO A 70 -30.66 -6.27 -8.05
CA PRO A 70 -30.76 -6.75 -6.68
C PRO A 70 -30.96 -8.28 -6.69
N ALA A 71 -29.85 -9.01 -6.79
CA ALA A 71 -29.85 -10.45 -6.56
C ALA A 71 -29.87 -10.73 -5.04
N SER A 72 -31.05 -11.06 -4.53
CA SER A 72 -31.26 -11.54 -3.15
C SER A 72 -30.73 -12.97 -2.93
N ASP A 73 -29.77 -13.10 -2.00
CA ASP A 73 -29.54 -14.06 -0.88
C ASP A 73 -29.92 -15.57 -1.03
N PRO A 74 -29.06 -16.54 -0.64
CA PRO A 74 -29.03 -17.02 0.76
C PRO A 74 -27.65 -17.51 1.25
N GLY A 75 -27.10 -16.91 2.31
CA GLY A 75 -25.88 -17.45 2.94
C GLY A 75 -25.43 -16.88 4.29
N ASP A 76 -26.29 -16.10 4.95
CA ASP A 76 -25.94 -15.39 6.19
C ASP A 76 -25.97 -16.30 7.44
N ALA A 77 -24.97 -17.18 7.54
CA ALA A 77 -24.57 -17.76 8.82
C ALA A 77 -23.19 -17.19 9.17
N PRO A 78 -23.05 -16.43 10.27
CA PRO A 78 -21.76 -15.87 10.66
C PRO A 78 -20.82 -17.02 11.04
N VAL A 79 -19.89 -17.34 10.16
CA VAL A 79 -18.71 -18.12 10.53
C VAL A 79 -17.90 -17.24 11.48
N ALA A 80 -18.08 -17.48 12.78
CA ALA A 80 -17.30 -16.84 13.83
C ALA A 80 -15.84 -17.34 13.72
N MET A 81 -15.07 -16.68 12.88
CA MET A 81 -13.62 -16.76 12.93
C MET A 81 -13.17 -16.18 14.28
N PRO A 82 -12.24 -16.83 15.00
CA PRO A 82 -11.67 -16.25 16.20
C PRO A 82 -11.04 -14.90 15.83
N VAL A 83 -11.66 -13.82 16.30
CA VAL A 83 -11.14 -12.47 16.18
C VAL A 83 -9.86 -12.44 17.00
N ASP A 84 -8.73 -12.33 16.30
CA ASP A 84 -7.45 -12.02 16.92
C ASP A 84 -7.55 -10.58 17.46
N ARG A 85 -7.98 -10.45 18.71
CA ARG A 85 -8.34 -9.18 19.37
C ARG A 85 -7.17 -8.22 19.55
N ASP A 86 -5.96 -8.65 19.18
CA ASP A 86 -4.73 -7.87 19.32
C ASP A 86 -4.31 -7.16 18.02
N ARG A 87 -5.08 -7.28 16.93
CA ARG A 87 -4.82 -6.54 15.69
C ARG A 87 -5.70 -5.30 15.59
N VAL A 88 -5.05 -4.13 15.55
CA VAL A 88 -5.69 -2.85 15.21
C VAL A 88 -6.38 -2.98 13.85
N PRO A 89 -7.68 -2.64 13.72
CA PRO A 89 -8.39 -2.79 12.46
C PRO A 89 -7.85 -1.81 11.41
N VAL A 90 -7.45 -2.35 10.26
CA VAL A 90 -7.08 -1.57 9.07
C VAL A 90 -8.30 -1.49 8.15
N ARG A 91 -8.80 -0.27 7.90
CA ARG A 91 -9.86 -0.01 6.93
C ARG A 91 -9.24 0.14 5.55
N LEU A 92 -9.64 -0.72 4.62
CA LEU A 92 -9.11 -0.72 3.26
C LEU A 92 -10.00 0.11 2.34
N HIS A 93 -9.38 1.03 1.61
CA HIS A 93 -10.01 1.87 0.59
C HIS A 93 -9.33 1.63 -0.76
N ARG A 94 -10.06 1.74 -1.87
CA ARG A 94 -9.52 1.45 -3.21
C ARG A 94 -9.76 2.62 -4.14
N LEU A 95 -8.70 3.15 -4.73
CA LEU A 95 -8.81 4.01 -5.92
C LEU A 95 -9.05 3.16 -7.18
N GLY A 96 -8.50 1.95 -7.21
CA GLY A 96 -8.85 0.93 -8.21
C GLY A 96 -8.35 1.22 -9.62
N LEU A 97 -7.25 1.98 -9.76
CA LEU A 97 -6.63 2.21 -11.08
C LEU A 97 -6.24 0.86 -11.69
N ARG A 98 -6.53 0.69 -12.99
CA ARG A 98 -6.24 -0.55 -13.74
C ARG A 98 -4.96 -0.45 -14.56
N TRP A 99 -4.21 0.64 -14.43
CA TRP A 99 -3.01 0.96 -15.19
C TRP A 99 -1.83 1.32 -14.28
N THR A 100 -0.67 1.55 -14.88
CA THR A 100 0.53 2.09 -14.21
C THR A 100 0.31 3.55 -13.83
N VAL A 101 0.58 3.91 -12.58
CA VAL A 101 0.37 5.28 -12.06
C VAL A 101 1.26 6.28 -12.80
N ARG A 102 0.67 7.39 -13.24
CA ARG A 102 1.33 8.47 -13.97
C ARG A 102 1.08 9.81 -13.28
N GLU A 103 1.83 10.83 -13.69
CA GLU A 103 1.67 12.18 -13.15
C GLU A 103 0.25 12.75 -13.32
N ALA A 104 -0.46 12.33 -14.38
CA ALA A 104 -1.84 12.73 -14.65
C ALA A 104 -2.84 12.18 -13.61
N ASP A 105 -2.48 11.11 -12.90
CA ASP A 105 -3.32 10.50 -11.87
C ASP A 105 -3.13 11.15 -10.49
N GLU A 106 -2.20 12.12 -10.33
CA GLU A 106 -2.00 12.82 -9.05
C GLU A 106 -3.26 13.53 -8.53
N PRO A 107 -4.04 14.28 -9.35
CA PRO A 107 -5.22 14.95 -8.85
C PRO A 107 -6.23 13.99 -8.22
N ASP A 108 -6.41 12.81 -8.81
CA ASP A 108 -7.29 11.76 -8.29
C ASP A 108 -6.75 11.18 -6.97
N LEU A 109 -5.44 10.96 -6.88
CA LEU A 109 -4.78 10.56 -5.62
C LEU A 109 -4.97 11.61 -4.52
N VAL A 110 -4.82 12.89 -4.85
CA VAL A 110 -5.01 14.00 -3.91
C VAL A 110 -6.47 14.07 -3.45
N ALA A 111 -7.43 13.90 -4.36
CA ALA A 111 -8.84 13.89 -4.04
C ALA A 111 -9.19 12.74 -3.09
N ALA A 112 -8.81 11.51 -3.43
CA ALA A 112 -9.05 10.33 -2.60
C ALA A 112 -8.39 10.46 -1.22
N LEU A 113 -7.15 10.94 -1.16
CA LEU A 113 -6.45 11.16 0.12
C LEU A 113 -7.10 12.25 0.96
N SER A 114 -7.60 13.32 0.33
CA SER A 114 -8.29 14.40 1.04
C SER A 114 -9.62 13.93 1.61
N GLU A 115 -10.35 13.09 0.87
CA GLU A 115 -11.56 12.43 1.35
C GLU A 115 -11.26 11.54 2.57
N LEU A 116 -10.21 10.72 2.50
CA LEU A 116 -9.81 9.88 3.62
C LEU A 116 -9.36 10.68 4.82
N VAL A 117 -8.53 11.71 4.65
CA VAL A 117 -8.13 12.59 5.75
C VAL A 117 -9.36 13.23 6.40
N GLY A 118 -10.33 13.64 5.59
CA GLY A 118 -11.54 14.32 6.04
C GLY A 118 -11.31 15.80 6.28
N PHE A 119 -12.37 16.49 6.73
CA PHE A 119 -12.28 17.90 7.13
C PHE A 119 -11.84 18.00 8.59
N ASP A 120 -10.88 18.89 8.88
CA ASP A 120 -10.34 19.15 10.23
C ASP A 120 -9.83 17.87 10.95
N PRO A 121 -8.77 17.22 10.42
CA PRO A 121 -8.26 15.99 11.01
C PRO A 121 -7.68 16.25 12.40
N ASP A 122 -7.87 15.30 13.32
CA ASP A 122 -7.32 15.37 14.68
C ASP A 122 -5.80 15.56 14.68
N ASP A 123 -5.28 16.24 15.72
CA ASP A 123 -3.84 16.46 15.97
C ASP A 123 -2.97 15.17 16.00
N GLY A 124 -3.62 14.01 16.13
CA GLY A 124 -2.98 12.69 16.10
C GLY A 124 -2.98 12.01 14.72
N THR A 125 -3.36 12.71 13.65
CA THR A 125 -3.45 12.16 12.29
C THR A 125 -2.11 12.28 11.56
N TYR A 126 -1.64 11.17 10.99
CA TYR A 126 -0.39 11.13 10.24
C TYR A 126 -0.64 10.55 8.85
N CYS A 127 -0.02 11.15 7.83
CA CYS A 127 0.03 10.55 6.51
C CYS A 127 1.21 9.60 6.41
N VAL A 128 1.02 8.43 5.80
CA VAL A 128 2.06 7.42 5.64
C VAL A 128 2.26 7.12 4.16
N ALA A 129 3.49 7.34 3.66
CA ALA A 129 3.84 7.16 2.25
C ALA A 129 4.85 6.03 2.07
N PRO A 130 4.79 5.28 0.96
CA PRO A 130 5.79 4.27 0.65
C PRO A 130 7.16 4.92 0.47
N ALA A 131 8.17 4.33 1.09
CA ALA A 131 9.55 4.72 0.93
C ALA A 131 10.08 4.19 -0.40
N SER A 132 10.95 4.96 -1.05
CA SER A 132 11.69 4.46 -2.22
C SER A 132 12.65 3.35 -1.77
N THR A 133 12.55 2.17 -2.37
CA THR A 133 13.33 0.97 -2.03
C THR A 133 14.44 0.67 -3.04
N ALA A 134 14.46 1.35 -4.19
CA ALA A 134 15.41 1.14 -5.28
C ALA A 134 16.42 2.30 -5.41
N PRO A 135 17.63 2.06 -5.96
CA PRO A 135 18.63 3.12 -6.18
C PRO A 135 18.18 4.14 -7.23
N ALA A 136 17.30 3.75 -8.16
CA ALA A 136 16.55 4.66 -9.02
C ALA A 136 15.15 4.84 -8.45
N ALA A 137 14.67 6.10 -8.37
CA ALA A 137 13.34 6.39 -7.89
C ALA A 137 12.30 5.75 -8.84
N ASP A 138 11.47 4.87 -8.29
CA ASP A 138 10.30 4.35 -9.00
C ASP A 138 9.33 5.51 -9.28
N PRO A 139 8.98 5.78 -10.56
CA PRO A 139 8.14 6.90 -10.93
C PRO A 139 6.73 6.82 -10.32
N GLU A 140 6.17 5.62 -10.16
CA GLU A 140 4.84 5.45 -9.57
C GLU A 140 4.86 5.83 -8.09
N ILE A 141 5.92 5.39 -7.38
CA ILE A 141 6.12 5.73 -5.97
C ILE A 141 6.33 7.24 -5.81
N GLU A 142 7.04 7.91 -6.73
CA GLU A 142 7.24 9.36 -6.61
C GLU A 142 5.95 10.15 -6.84
N VAL A 143 5.06 9.73 -7.75
CA VAL A 143 3.72 10.33 -7.92
C VAL A 143 2.92 10.21 -6.62
N VAL A 144 2.88 9.00 -6.02
CA VAL A 144 2.19 8.77 -4.75
C VAL A 144 2.77 9.65 -3.64
N ARG A 145 4.10 9.72 -3.51
CA ARG A 145 4.77 10.55 -2.50
C ARG A 145 4.49 12.05 -2.72
N ARG A 146 4.42 12.51 -3.98
CA ARG A 146 4.08 13.89 -4.31
C ARG A 146 2.65 14.22 -3.88
N ALA A 147 1.69 13.33 -4.16
CA ALA A 147 0.29 13.47 -3.72
C ALA A 147 0.17 13.51 -2.18
N VAL A 148 0.82 12.57 -1.47
CA VAL A 148 0.79 12.53 0.01
C VAL A 148 1.40 13.79 0.62
N ARG A 149 2.56 14.24 0.14
CA ARG A 149 3.19 15.49 0.64
C ARG A 149 2.29 16.71 0.39
N ARG A 150 1.56 16.73 -0.72
CA ARG A 150 0.64 17.82 -1.06
C ARG A 150 -0.53 17.88 -0.09
N VAL A 151 -1.20 16.75 0.15
CA VAL A 151 -2.30 16.64 1.12
C VAL A 151 -1.80 16.99 2.52
N ALA A 152 -0.71 16.38 2.97
CA ALA A 152 -0.14 16.65 4.29
C ALA A 152 0.18 18.13 4.49
N ARG A 153 0.67 18.83 3.46
CA ARG A 153 0.91 20.28 3.53
C ARG A 153 -0.38 21.09 3.69
N VAL A 154 -1.46 20.70 3.00
CA VAL A 154 -2.75 21.39 3.06
C VAL A 154 -3.37 21.26 4.46
N TYR A 155 -3.30 20.07 5.05
CA TYR A 155 -3.90 19.76 6.34
C TYR A 155 -2.94 19.92 7.53
N GLY A 156 -1.69 20.32 7.31
CA GLY A 156 -0.69 20.49 8.39
C GLY A 156 -0.23 19.18 9.05
N LEU A 157 -0.33 18.04 8.34
CA LEU A 157 -0.08 16.71 8.88
C LEU A 157 1.40 16.30 8.77
N PRO A 158 1.92 15.54 9.74
CA PRO A 158 3.23 14.89 9.60
C PRO A 158 3.18 13.76 8.56
N VAL A 159 4.31 13.54 7.86
CA VAL A 159 4.47 12.45 6.88
C VAL A 159 5.50 11.45 7.37
N LEU A 160 5.10 10.18 7.47
CA LEU A 160 5.98 9.06 7.82
C LEU A 160 6.26 8.21 6.58
N PRO A 161 7.54 7.89 6.29
CA PRO A 161 7.87 6.88 5.30
C PRO A 161 7.69 5.48 5.89
N TYR A 162 7.12 4.54 5.12
CA TYR A 162 7.15 3.12 5.47
C TYR A 162 7.82 2.29 4.38
N ARG A 163 8.46 1.19 4.75
CA ARG A 163 9.03 0.24 3.80
C ARG A 163 8.11 -0.96 3.70
N ALA A 164 7.51 -1.17 2.53
CA ALA A 164 6.82 -2.41 2.26
C ALA A 164 7.81 -3.59 2.32
N PRO A 165 7.46 -4.72 2.96
CA PRO A 165 8.27 -5.92 2.89
C PRO A 165 8.46 -6.35 1.44
N LEU A 166 9.72 -6.50 1.02
CA LEU A 166 10.07 -7.09 -0.27
C LEU A 166 9.53 -8.52 -0.29
N GLY A 167 8.54 -8.78 -1.16
CA GLY A 167 8.10 -10.15 -1.44
C GLY A 167 9.16 -10.89 -2.27
N PRO A 168 9.10 -12.23 -2.31
CA PRO A 168 9.89 -12.99 -3.29
C PRO A 168 9.57 -12.47 -4.69
N ARG A 169 10.60 -12.15 -5.48
CA ARG A 169 10.44 -11.70 -6.87
C ARG A 169 9.66 -12.77 -7.64
N PRO A 170 8.54 -12.43 -8.31
CA PRO A 170 7.92 -13.35 -9.23
C PRO A 170 8.92 -13.64 -10.35
N GLY A 171 9.50 -14.84 -10.36
CA GLY A 171 10.50 -15.28 -11.34
C GLY A 171 11.81 -15.83 -10.77
N ALA A 172 12.06 -15.76 -9.46
CA ALA A 172 13.17 -16.51 -8.85
C ALA A 172 12.76 -17.97 -8.67
N GLY A 173 12.72 -18.73 -9.76
CA GLY A 173 12.60 -20.19 -9.70
C GLY A 173 13.73 -20.78 -8.84
N PRO A 174 13.51 -21.94 -8.20
CA PRO A 174 14.57 -22.62 -7.48
C PRO A 174 15.68 -22.97 -8.48
N GLY A 175 16.81 -22.27 -8.36
CA GLY A 175 18.00 -22.55 -9.16
C GLY A 175 18.36 -24.02 -8.96
N HIS A 176 18.22 -24.81 -10.03
CA HIS A 176 18.76 -26.15 -10.11
C HIS A 176 20.25 -26.05 -9.79
N GLY A 177 20.64 -26.56 -8.63
CA GLY A 177 22.05 -26.71 -8.28
C GLY A 177 22.70 -27.62 -9.32
N THR A 178 23.51 -27.03 -10.20
CA THR A 178 24.57 -27.76 -10.87
C THR A 178 25.57 -28.21 -9.81
N LEU A 179 25.34 -29.40 -9.25
CA LEU A 179 26.36 -30.14 -8.54
C LEU A 179 27.35 -30.64 -9.58
N THR A 180 28.36 -29.82 -9.85
CA THR A 180 29.59 -30.22 -10.54
C THR A 180 30.23 -31.36 -9.75
N ASP A 181 30.30 -32.51 -10.41
CA ASP A 181 31.11 -33.67 -10.08
C ASP A 181 32.61 -33.32 -10.06
N PRO A 182 33.35 -33.64 -8.98
CA PRO A 182 34.81 -33.66 -9.04
C PRO A 182 35.36 -34.98 -8.48
N GLY A 183 35.76 -35.92 -9.35
CA GLY A 183 36.67 -36.96 -8.89
C GLY A 183 36.84 -38.22 -9.72
N ALA A 184 37.29 -38.13 -10.97
CA ALA A 184 37.87 -39.30 -11.64
C ALA A 184 38.89 -38.91 -12.71
N ALA A 185 40.13 -38.63 -12.31
CA ALA A 185 41.32 -38.84 -13.15
C ALA A 185 42.63 -38.71 -12.36
N ARG A 186 43.30 -39.84 -12.10
CA ARG A 186 44.75 -40.08 -12.25
C ARG A 186 45.02 -41.56 -11.88
N ALA A 187 45.30 -42.41 -12.87
CA ALA A 187 46.61 -42.71 -13.51
C ALA A 187 47.16 -44.01 -12.89
N ILE A 188 47.02 -45.17 -13.54
CA ILE A 188 47.98 -45.79 -14.49
C ILE A 188 49.44 -45.56 -14.06
N GLY A 189 50.05 -46.63 -13.56
CA GLY A 189 51.44 -46.77 -13.13
C GLY A 189 51.60 -48.06 -12.34
#